data_AF-A0A7M3Z1Z8-F1
#
_entry.id   AF-A0A7M3Z1Z8-F1
#
_cell.length_a   1.000
_cell.length_b   1.000
_cell.length_c   1.000
_cell.angle_alpha   90.00
_cell.angle_beta   90.00
_cell.angle_gamma   90.00
#
_symmetry.space_group_name_H-M   'P 1'
#
loop_
_entity.id
_entity.type
_entity.pdbx_description
1 polymer ?
#
loop_
_entity_poly.entity_id
_entity_poly.type
_entity_poly.pdbx_seq_one_letter_code
_entity_poly.pdbx_strand_id
1 'polypeptide(L)' 'MKKPDDERWDGTSEPYPQGQWMHSIKVCLESTKQSFPEGQIMAHLDRKSFKGWQRQSIKRLCDELDLPIGRTRDFE' A
#
# COMPACT_ATOMS: atom_id res chain seq x y z
N MET A 1 4.17 11.47 -0.63
CA MET A 1 3.68 11.36 0.77
C MET A 1 4.38 12.38 1.62
N LYS A 2 3.66 13.03 2.53
CA LYS A 2 4.25 13.84 3.59
C LYS A 2 4.40 12.94 4.83
N LYS A 3 5.54 13.03 5.48
CA LYS A 3 5.74 12.39 6.79
C LYS A 3 4.86 13.14 7.80
N PRO A 4 4.19 12.47 8.75
CA PRO A 4 3.57 13.15 9.87
C PRO A 4 4.60 13.99 10.64
N ASP A 5 4.19 15.20 11.04
CA ASP A 5 5.00 16.11 11.86
C ASP A 5 4.84 15.84 13.37
N ASP A 6 4.14 14.78 13.75
CA ASP A 6 4.00 14.34 15.14
C ASP A 6 5.28 13.64 15.61
N GLU A 7 5.94 14.21 16.62
CA GLU A 7 7.16 13.64 17.23
C GLU A 7 6.92 12.29 17.92
N ARG A 8 5.67 11.98 18.29
CA ARG A 8 5.29 10.70 18.89
C ARG A 8 5.06 9.61 17.83
N TRP A 9 5.14 9.96 16.55
CA TRP A 9 4.94 9.01 15.48
C TRP A 9 6.14 8.08 15.30
N ASP A 10 5.91 6.81 15.60
CA ASP A 10 6.89 5.72 15.52
C ASP A 10 7.26 5.28 14.09
N GLY A 11 6.62 5.85 13.06
CA GLY A 11 6.84 5.50 11.65
C GLY A 11 6.07 4.26 11.17
N THR A 12 5.32 3.61 12.05
CA THR A 12 4.53 2.39 11.80
C THR A 12 3.05 2.54 12.16
N SER A 13 2.72 3.53 12.98
CA SER A 13 1.38 3.90 13.40
C SER A 13 0.68 4.81 12.37
N GLU A 14 -0.60 5.14 12.60
CA GLU A 14 -1.35 6.05 11.71
C GLU A 14 -0.57 7.34 11.46
N PRO A 15 -0.71 7.94 10.26
CA PRO A 15 -1.78 7.78 9.27
C PRO A 15 -1.41 6.96 8.03
N TYR A 16 -2.45 6.56 7.30
CA TYR A 16 -2.36 6.07 5.91
C TYR A 16 -1.66 7.09 5.00
N PRO A 17 -1.11 6.66 3.85
CA PRO A 17 -0.59 7.60 2.87
C PRO A 17 -1.72 8.55 2.47
N GLN A 18 -1.42 9.83 2.33
CA GLN A 18 -2.41 10.84 1.94
C GLN A 18 -2.18 11.35 0.51
N GLY A 19 -3.22 11.97 -0.04
CA GLY A 19 -3.20 12.59 -1.36
C GLY A 19 -3.09 11.56 -2.49
N GLN A 20 -2.29 11.89 -3.50
CA GLN A 20 -2.21 11.12 -4.74
C GLN A 20 -1.89 9.64 -4.53
N TRP A 21 -1.07 9.30 -3.55
CA TRP A 21 -0.71 7.89 -3.29
C TRP A 21 -1.90 7.03 -2.85
N MET A 22 -2.74 7.53 -1.94
CA MET A 22 -3.95 6.80 -1.54
C MET A 22 -4.92 6.68 -2.71
N HIS A 23 -5.10 7.78 -3.45
CA HIS A 23 -6.01 7.81 -4.58
C HIS A 23 -5.57 6.81 -5.67
N SER A 24 -4.30 6.82 -6.07
CA SER A 24 -3.76 5.91 -7.07
C SER A 24 -3.91 4.44 -6.66
N ILE A 25 -3.62 4.09 -5.41
CA ILE A 25 -3.78 2.70 -4.93
C ILE A 25 -5.25 2.26 -5.01
N LYS A 26 -6.18 3.10 -4.53
CA LYS A 26 -7.62 2.79 -4.55
C LYS A 26 -8.15 2.65 -5.98
N VAL A 27 -7.84 3.61 -6.85
CA VAL A 27 -8.28 3.58 -8.26
C VAL A 27 -7.72 2.37 -9.00
N CYS A 28 -6.44 2.03 -8.80
CA CYS A 28 -5.87 0.83 -9.39
C CYS A 28 -6.60 -0.43 -8.88
N LEU A 29 -6.80 -0.56 -7.57
CA LEU A 29 -7.49 -1.73 -7.00
C LEU A 29 -8.91 -1.87 -7.54
N GLU A 30 -9.69 -0.79 -7.56
CA GLU A 30 -11.07 -0.78 -8.07
C GLU A 30 -11.12 -1.14 -9.55
N SER A 31 -10.25 -0.54 -10.37
CA SER A 31 -10.18 -0.82 -11.81
C SER A 31 -9.79 -2.28 -12.08
N THR A 32 -8.83 -2.82 -11.34
CA THR A 32 -8.43 -4.22 -11.46
C THR A 32 -9.55 -5.17 -11.02
N LYS A 33 -10.25 -4.88 -9.92
CA LYS A 33 -11.43 -5.67 -9.48
C LYS A 33 -12.52 -5.71 -10.54
N GLN A 34 -12.81 -4.57 -11.18
CA GLN A 34 -13.79 -4.51 -12.27
C GLN A 34 -13.35 -5.31 -13.51
N SER A 35 -12.06 -5.31 -13.81
CA SER A 35 -11.51 -6.02 -14.97
C SER A 35 -11.36 -7.53 -14.74
N PHE A 36 -11.18 -7.95 -13.48
CA PHE A 36 -10.98 -9.34 -13.06
C PHE A 36 -11.86 -9.68 -11.84
N PRO A 37 -13.18 -9.81 -11.99
CA PRO A 37 -14.11 -9.96 -10.86
C PRO A 37 -13.84 -11.16 -9.95
N GLU A 38 -13.43 -12.29 -10.55
CA GLU A 38 -13.10 -13.54 -9.85
C GLU A 38 -11.59 -13.73 -9.64
N GLY A 39 -10.79 -12.72 -10.00
CA GLY A 39 -9.33 -12.78 -9.91
C GLY A 39 -8.83 -12.51 -8.50
N GLN A 40 -7.82 -13.26 -8.05
CA GLN A 40 -7.08 -12.91 -6.85
C GLN A 40 -6.12 -11.76 -7.17
N ILE A 41 -6.32 -10.62 -6.50
CA ILE A 41 -5.50 -9.43 -6.70
C ILE A 41 -4.50 -9.32 -5.55
N MET A 42 -3.23 -9.07 -5.88
CA MET A 42 -2.20 -8.77 -4.89
C MET A 42 -1.35 -7.58 -5.32
N ALA A 43 -0.82 -6.86 -4.33
CA ALA A 43 0.16 -5.80 -4.54
C ALA A 43 1.58 -6.36 -4.43
N HIS A 44 2.48 -5.81 -5.23
CA HIS A 44 3.92 -5.98 -5.02
C HIS A 44 4.54 -4.61 -4.69
N LEU A 45 5.31 -4.55 -3.61
CA LEU A 45 6.02 -3.33 -3.20
C LEU A 45 7.50 -3.48 -3.51
N ASP A 46 7.97 -2.76 -4.52
CA ASP A 46 9.40 -2.70 -4.83
C ASP A 46 10.20 -2.20 -3.60
N ARG A 47 11.24 -2.95 -3.24
CA ARG A 47 11.99 -2.73 -2.01
C ARG A 47 12.78 -1.42 -2.03
N LYS A 48 13.23 -0.96 -3.20
CA LYS A 48 14.15 0.18 -3.36
C LYS A 48 13.44 1.51 -3.65
N SER A 49 12.17 1.48 -4.01
CA SER A 49 11.39 2.66 -4.39
C SER A 49 10.93 3.54 -3.21
N PHE A 50 10.93 3.02 -1.98
CA PHE A 50 10.31 3.67 -0.82
C PHE A 50 11.24 3.71 0.40
N LYS A 51 11.11 4.74 1.24
CA LYS A 51 11.68 4.76 2.60
C LYS A 51 10.94 3.77 3.50
N GLY A 52 11.57 3.37 4.61
CA GLY A 52 10.98 2.42 5.57
C GLY A 52 9.56 2.80 6.02
N TRP A 53 9.39 4.02 6.51
CA TRP A 53 8.08 4.52 6.97
C TRP A 53 7.04 4.61 5.85
N GLN A 54 7.47 4.93 4.62
CA GLN A 54 6.56 4.97 3.47
C GLN A 54 6.03 3.57 3.16
N ARG A 55 6.91 2.55 3.18
CA ARG A 55 6.49 1.16 3.00
C ARG A 55 5.50 0.73 4.07
N GLN A 56 5.72 1.10 5.33
CA GLN A 56 4.80 0.73 6.42
C GLN A 56 3.44 1.41 6.26
N SER A 57 3.43 2.70 5.92
CA SER A 57 2.19 3.44 5.65
C SER A 57 1.41 2.82 4.46
N ILE A 58 2.08 2.47 3.35
CA ILE A 58 1.44 1.77 2.22
C ILE A 58 0.92 0.40 2.63
N LYS A 59 1.73 -0.41 3.33
CA LYS A 59 1.35 -1.75 3.77
C LYS A 59 0.06 -1.74 4.58
N ARG A 60 -0.08 -0.78 5.48
CA ARG A 60 -1.29 -0.59 6.27
C ARG A 60 -2.50 -0.23 5.43
N LEU A 61 -2.35 0.63 4.43
CA LEU A 61 -3.46 0.94 3.53
C LEU A 61 -3.86 -0.30 2.71
N CYS A 62 -2.90 -1.10 2.27
CA CYS A 62 -3.21 -2.36 1.58
C CYS A 62 -3.97 -3.32 2.52
N ASP A 63 -3.55 -3.44 3.78
CA ASP A 63 -4.22 -4.27 4.79
C ASP A 63 -5.67 -3.81 5.03
N GLU A 64 -5.90 -2.51 5.20
CA GLU A 64 -7.24 -1.89 5.31
C GLU A 64 -8.13 -2.17 4.08
N LEU A 65 -7.52 -2.27 2.88
CA LEU A 65 -8.24 -2.53 1.63
C LEU A 65 -8.40 -4.02 1.32
N ASP A 66 -7.99 -4.91 2.22
CA ASP A 66 -7.91 -6.36 2.03
C ASP A 66 -7.12 -6.74 0.76
N LEU A 67 -6.03 -5.99 0.51
CA LEU A 67 -5.12 -6.17 -0.61
C LEU A 67 -3.85 -6.88 -0.14
N PRO A 68 -3.72 -8.20 -0.37
CA PRO A 68 -2.54 -8.93 0.06
C PRO A 68 -1.28 -8.44 -0.65
N ILE A 69 -0.15 -8.52 0.04
CA ILE A 69 1.15 -8.10 -0.50
C ILE A 69 2.01 -9.32 -0.79
N GLY A 70 2.23 -9.59 -2.07
CA GLY A 70 3.08 -10.67 -2.53
C GLY A 70 4.56 -10.41 -2.26
N ARG A 71 5.25 -11.41 -1.74
CA ARG A 71 6.72 -11.45 -1.65
C ARG A 71 7.26 -12.02 -2.96
N THR A 72 8.50 -11.71 -3.30
CA THR A 72 9.15 -12.22 -4.53
C THR A 72 9.05 -13.74 -4.66
N ARG A 73 9.18 -14.47 -3.54
CA ARG A 73 9.03 -15.93 -3.50
C ARG A 73 7.62 -16.43 -3.85
N ASP A 74 6.59 -15.60 -3.73
CA ASP A 74 5.23 -15.98 -4.07
C ASP A 74 4.99 -15.94 -5.60
N PHE A 75 5.98 -15.49 -6.38
CA PHE A 75 5.96 -15.40 -7.84
C PHE A 75 7.02 -16.30 -8.51
N GLU A 76 7.84 -17.02 -7.74
CA GLU A 76 8.84 -18.01 -8.20
C GLU A 76 8.29 -19.43 -8.06
#